data_AF-A0A1F5JGZ6-F1
#
_entry.id   AF-A0A1F5JGZ6-F1
#
_cell.length_a   1.000
_cell.length_b   1.000
_cell.length_c   1.000
_cell.angle_alpha   90.00
_cell.angle_beta   90.00
_cell.angle_gamma   90.00
#
_symmetry.space_group_name_H-M   'P 1'
#
loop_
_entity.id
_entity.type
_entity.pdbx_description
1 polymer ?
#
loop_
_entity_poly.entity_id
_entity_poly.type
_entity_poly.pdbx_seq_one_letter_code
_entity_poly.pdbx_strand_id
1 'polypeptide(L)'
;MDANQFITEFTKWVREQKEIWAVLLVGSYARDSAKPDSDIDLVVITDEPEIYLDNDLWIKGFGEVKEIIKEDYKAVQVRRVFYGNGLEVEYGITTPDWAKVDPVDPGTERVIKDGAKILLDKNGILELLIKNLNKL
;
A
#
# COMPACT_ATOMS: atom_id res chain seq x y z
N MET A 1 -1.20 1.91 -18.97
CA MET A 1 -0.32 1.21 -18.01
C MET A 1 -0.98 -0.10 -17.65
N ASP A 2 -0.26 -1.22 -17.58
CA ASP A 2 -0.80 -2.45 -16.95
C ASP A 2 -0.40 -2.51 -15.47
N ALA A 3 -0.82 -3.54 -14.75
CA ALA A 3 -0.59 -3.66 -13.31
C ALA A 3 0.90 -3.74 -12.94
N ASN A 4 1.70 -4.49 -13.70
CA ASN A 4 3.12 -4.65 -13.43
C ASN A 4 3.90 -3.36 -13.70
N GLN A 5 3.52 -2.66 -14.77
CA GLN A 5 4.06 -1.34 -15.07
C GLN A 5 3.67 -0.34 -13.97
N PHE A 6 2.43 -0.39 -13.49
CA PHE A 6 1.97 0.45 -12.37
C PHE A 6 2.78 0.20 -11.10
N ILE A 7 2.91 -1.06 -10.66
CA ILE A 7 3.68 -1.39 -9.46
C ILE A 7 5.12 -0.90 -9.59
N THR A 8 5.73 -1.03 -10.78
CA THR A 8 7.09 -0.55 -11.05
C THR A 8 7.20 0.97 -10.94
N GLU A 9 6.31 1.72 -11.60
CA GLU A 9 6.34 3.19 -11.58
C GLU A 9 5.96 3.76 -10.21
N PHE A 10 4.98 3.17 -9.54
CA PHE A 10 4.63 3.52 -8.16
C PHE A 10 5.81 3.29 -7.22
N THR A 11 6.49 2.14 -7.32
CA THR A 11 7.68 1.83 -6.52
C THR A 11 8.80 2.85 -6.73
N LYS A 12 9.00 3.33 -7.97
CA LYS A 12 9.98 4.40 -8.24
C LYS A 12 9.54 5.71 -7.60
N TRP A 13 8.28 6.09 -7.75
CA TRP A 13 7.76 7.34 -7.23
C TRP A 13 7.82 7.42 -5.70
N VAL A 14 7.47 6.35 -4.97
CA VAL A 14 7.51 6.34 -3.49
C VAL A 14 8.94 6.39 -2.92
N ARG A 15 9.95 5.96 -3.69
CA ARG A 15 11.35 6.09 -3.28
C ARG A 15 11.79 7.55 -3.16
N GLU A 16 11.23 8.42 -4.00
CA GLU A 16 11.56 9.84 -4.05
C GLU A 16 10.82 10.67 -2.97
N GLN A 17 9.72 10.15 -2.40
CA GLN A 17 8.96 10.83 -1.35
C GLN A 17 9.65 10.61 0.00
N LYS A 18 10.03 11.66 0.73
CA LYS A 18 10.86 11.52 1.93
C LYS A 18 10.07 11.02 3.14
N GLU A 19 8.83 11.45 3.23
CA GLU A 19 7.82 11.13 4.24
C GLU A 19 7.34 9.67 4.17
N ILE A 20 7.42 9.03 3.00
CA ILE A 20 7.08 7.59 2.88
C ILE A 20 8.22 6.75 3.44
N TRP A 21 7.97 6.07 4.54
CA TRP A 21 8.94 5.17 5.18
C TRP A 21 8.95 3.81 4.49
N ALA A 22 7.78 3.28 4.16
CA ALA A 22 7.66 1.93 3.63
C ALA A 22 6.37 1.71 2.84
N VAL A 23 6.40 0.70 1.96
CA VAL A 23 5.26 0.28 1.14
C VAL A 23 5.21 -1.24 1.03
N LEU A 24 4.05 -1.82 1.33
CA LEU A 24 3.71 -3.21 1.03
C LEU A 24 2.75 -3.29 -0.16
N LEU A 25 3.00 -4.24 -1.05
CA LEU A 25 2.00 -4.84 -1.91
C LEU A 25 1.36 -5.99 -1.14
N VAL A 26 0.04 -6.07 -1.10
CA VAL A 26 -0.70 -7.13 -0.41
C VAL A 26 -1.69 -7.82 -1.35
N GLY A 27 -2.41 -8.83 -0.86
CA GLY A 27 -3.50 -9.44 -1.62
C GLY A 27 -3.01 -10.31 -2.79
N SER A 28 -3.80 -10.36 -3.87
CA SER A 28 -3.59 -11.34 -4.94
C SER A 28 -2.30 -11.12 -5.74
N TYR A 29 -1.88 -9.86 -5.93
CA TYR A 29 -0.62 -9.54 -6.59
C TYR A 29 0.60 -9.89 -5.72
N ALA A 30 0.50 -9.79 -4.39
CA ALA A 30 1.56 -10.24 -3.50
C ALA A 30 1.70 -11.77 -3.47
N ARG A 31 0.61 -12.50 -3.74
CA ARG A 31 0.55 -13.97 -3.76
C ARG A 31 0.77 -14.61 -5.13
N ASP A 32 1.11 -13.85 -6.16
CA ASP A 32 1.23 -14.33 -7.55
C ASP A 32 -0.05 -15.07 -8.03
N SER A 33 -1.23 -14.63 -7.55
CA SER A 33 -2.53 -15.25 -7.82
C SER A 33 -3.54 -14.27 -8.43
N ALA A 34 -3.07 -13.10 -8.85
CA ALA A 34 -3.88 -12.07 -9.48
C ALA A 34 -4.50 -12.56 -10.79
N LYS A 35 -5.76 -12.16 -11.00
CA LYS A 35 -6.53 -12.37 -12.22
C LYS A 35 -6.54 -11.08 -13.04
N PRO A 36 -6.98 -11.12 -14.31
CA PRO A 36 -7.05 -9.92 -15.14
C PRO A 36 -7.91 -8.79 -14.57
N ASP A 37 -8.87 -9.11 -13.71
CA ASP A 37 -9.79 -8.20 -13.03
C ASP A 37 -9.42 -7.95 -11.55
N SER A 38 -8.26 -8.42 -11.09
CA SER A 38 -7.79 -8.13 -9.73
C SER A 38 -7.37 -6.67 -9.58
N ASP A 39 -7.72 -6.11 -8.43
CA ASP A 39 -7.21 -4.83 -7.93
C ASP A 39 -5.79 -4.98 -7.37
N ILE A 40 -5.10 -3.85 -7.30
CA ILE A 40 -3.76 -3.73 -6.71
C ILE A 40 -3.91 -3.13 -5.32
N ASP A 41 -3.63 -3.92 -4.28
CA ASP A 41 -3.71 -3.48 -2.89
C ASP A 41 -2.35 -3.03 -2.35
N LEU A 42 -2.29 -1.81 -1.82
CA LEU A 42 -1.08 -1.21 -1.28
C LEU A 42 -1.31 -0.76 0.16
N VAL A 43 -0.32 -0.99 1.02
CA VAL A 43 -0.20 -0.31 2.32
C VAL A 43 0.96 0.67 2.23
N VAL A 44 0.68 1.96 2.34
CA VAL A 44 1.63 3.07 2.31
C VAL A 44 1.80 3.60 3.73
N ILE A 45 3.02 3.46 4.25
CA ILE A 45 3.39 3.86 5.60
C ILE A 45 4.18 5.17 5.52
N THR A 46 3.62 6.23 6.10
CA THR A 46 4.16 7.60 6.08
C THR A 46 3.95 8.28 7.42
N ASP A 47 4.86 9.18 7.82
CA ASP A 47 4.66 10.04 8.98
C ASP A 47 3.79 11.28 8.69
N GLU A 48 3.54 11.58 7.41
CA GLU A 48 2.69 12.68 6.94
C GLU A 48 1.51 12.13 6.07
N PRO A 49 0.54 11.39 6.66
CA PRO A 49 -0.57 10.79 5.90
C PRO A 49 -1.49 11.83 5.23
N GLU A 50 -1.65 13.01 5.83
CA GLU A 50 -2.47 14.11 5.32
C GLU A 50 -2.06 14.58 3.93
N ILE A 51 -0.77 14.50 3.56
CA ILE A 51 -0.28 14.84 2.21
C ILE A 51 -1.03 14.04 1.14
N TYR A 52 -1.29 12.76 1.43
CA TYR A 52 -1.89 11.82 0.49
C TYR A 52 -3.40 11.70 0.64
N LEU A 53 -3.93 12.03 1.82
CA LEU A 53 -5.35 11.97 2.12
C LEU A 53 -6.09 13.25 1.70
N ASP A 54 -5.49 14.42 1.91
CA ASP A 54 -6.16 15.70 1.66
C ASP A 54 -6.00 16.17 0.20
N ASN A 55 -5.05 15.58 -0.53
CA ASN A 55 -4.75 15.96 -1.90
C ASN A 55 -4.68 14.74 -2.82
N ASP A 56 -5.57 14.69 -3.81
CA ASP A 56 -5.63 13.60 -4.79
C ASP A 56 -4.73 13.86 -6.03
N LEU A 57 -3.94 14.94 -6.06
CA LEU A 57 -3.11 15.30 -7.24
C LEU A 57 -2.02 14.29 -7.54
N TRP A 58 -1.43 13.65 -6.52
CA TRP A 58 -0.36 12.67 -6.71
C TRP A 58 -0.85 11.42 -7.48
N ILE A 59 -2.11 11.03 -7.28
CA ILE A 59 -2.76 9.88 -7.93
C ILE A 59 -2.79 10.07 -9.45
N LYS A 60 -2.98 11.31 -9.92
CA LYS A 60 -3.03 11.64 -11.34
C LYS A 60 -1.71 11.37 -12.08
N GLY A 61 -0.60 11.19 -11.36
CA GLY A 61 0.69 10.81 -11.93
C GLY A 61 0.71 9.40 -12.53
N PHE A 62 -0.24 8.53 -12.15
CA PHE A 62 -0.27 7.13 -12.59
C PHE A 62 -1.30 6.85 -13.69
N GLY A 63 -2.13 7.83 -14.04
CA GLY A 63 -3.08 7.71 -15.14
C GLY A 63 -4.27 8.66 -15.03
N GLU A 64 -5.14 8.61 -16.04
CA GLU A 64 -6.44 9.28 -15.99
C GLU A 64 -7.31 8.66 -14.89
N VAL A 65 -7.73 9.46 -13.92
CA VAL A 65 -8.61 9.02 -12.83
C VAL A 65 -10.06 9.16 -13.25
N LYS A 66 -10.82 8.06 -13.20
CA LYS A 66 -12.27 8.05 -13.45
C LYS A 66 -13.06 8.25 -12.15
N GLU A 67 -12.64 7.60 -11.07
CA GLU A 67 -13.33 7.64 -9.79
C GLU A 67 -12.35 7.42 -8.64
N ILE A 68 -12.64 8.07 -7.51
CA ILE A 68 -11.95 7.86 -6.23
C ILE A 68 -13.00 7.64 -5.15
N ILE A 69 -12.93 6.50 -4.48
CA ILE A 69 -13.73 6.20 -3.29
C ILE A 69 -12.82 6.33 -2.06
N LYS A 70 -13.32 7.01 -1.02
CA LYS A 70 -12.62 7.20 0.25
C LYS A 70 -13.24 6.26 1.28
N GLU A 71 -12.43 5.40 1.89
CA GLU A 71 -12.86 4.46 2.92
C GLU A 71 -12.03 4.67 4.19
N ASP A 72 -12.62 4.43 5.36
CA ASP A 72 -11.96 4.63 6.66
C ASP A 72 -12.04 3.34 7.48
N TYR A 73 -10.89 2.68 7.63
CA TYR A 73 -10.70 1.48 8.43
C TYR A 73 -9.95 1.78 9.74
N LYS A 74 -10.16 2.97 10.30
CA LYS A 74 -9.53 3.50 11.53
C LYS A 74 -8.03 3.70 11.40
N ALA A 75 -7.24 2.63 11.57
CA ALA A 75 -5.79 2.70 11.52
C ALA A 75 -5.27 2.87 10.10
N VAL A 76 -6.09 2.55 9.10
CA VAL A 76 -5.78 2.68 7.68
C VAL A 76 -6.92 3.45 7.02
N GLN A 77 -6.58 4.50 6.28
CA GLN A 77 -7.54 5.25 5.47
C GLN A 77 -7.23 4.97 4.01
N VAL A 78 -8.25 4.63 3.24
CA VAL A 78 -8.10 4.12 1.88
C VAL A 78 -8.50 5.16 0.85
N ARG A 79 -7.73 5.21 -0.23
CA ARG A 79 -8.14 5.78 -1.52
C ARG A 79 -8.26 4.62 -2.51
N ARG A 80 -9.48 4.22 -2.86
CA ARG A 80 -9.73 3.24 -3.93
C ARG A 80 -9.93 3.99 -5.23
N VAL A 81 -9.06 3.76 -6.20
CA VAL A 81 -8.97 4.55 -7.43
C VAL A 81 -9.25 3.67 -8.63
N PHE A 82 -10.18 4.13 -9.46
CA PHE A 82 -10.48 3.52 -10.75
C PHE A 82 -9.87 4.38 -11.86
N TYR A 83 -8.95 3.81 -12.61
CA TYR A 83 -8.26 4.49 -13.71
C TYR A 83 -8.94 4.27 -15.06
N GLY A 84 -8.67 5.18 -16.01
CA GLY A 84 -9.25 5.22 -17.35
C GLY A 84 -9.05 3.93 -18.16
N ASN A 85 -7.91 3.28 -17.95
CA ASN A 85 -7.48 2.03 -18.57
C ASN A 85 -8.05 0.77 -17.90
N GLY A 86 -8.89 0.90 -16.88
CA GLY A 86 -9.51 -0.22 -16.17
C GLY A 86 -8.70 -0.78 -15.00
N LEU A 87 -7.57 -0.15 -14.62
CA LEU A 87 -6.88 -0.51 -13.38
C LEU A 87 -7.68 -0.03 -12.17
N GLU A 88 -7.80 -0.89 -11.18
CA GLU A 88 -8.27 -0.57 -9.83
C GLU A 88 -7.10 -0.66 -8.86
N VAL A 89 -6.89 0.37 -8.05
CA VAL A 89 -5.81 0.41 -7.06
C VAL A 89 -6.36 0.91 -5.72
N GLU A 90 -6.12 0.12 -4.68
CA GLU A 90 -6.40 0.49 -3.30
C GLU A 90 -5.12 1.01 -2.62
N TYR A 91 -5.10 2.29 -2.26
CA TYR A 91 -4.03 2.88 -1.46
C TYR A 91 -4.46 2.99 -0.01
N GLY A 92 -4.10 2.02 0.81
CA GLY A 92 -4.21 2.07 2.26
C GLY A 92 -3.11 2.95 2.85
N ILE A 93 -3.47 4.15 3.30
CA ILE A 93 -2.53 5.12 3.88
C ILE A 93 -2.59 4.99 5.40
N THR A 94 -1.42 4.85 6.02
CA THR A 94 -1.28 4.68 7.46
C THR A 94 0.05 5.26 7.99
N THR A 95 0.22 5.22 9.30
CA THR A 95 1.40 5.70 10.01
C THR A 95 2.33 4.54 10.40
N PRO A 96 3.59 4.81 10.81
CA PRO A 96 4.52 3.77 11.26
C PRO A 96 3.99 2.90 12.42
N ASP A 97 3.01 3.41 13.17
CA ASP A 97 2.33 2.67 14.24
C ASP A 97 1.66 1.38 13.75
N TRP A 98 1.26 1.30 12.48
CA TRP A 98 0.70 0.09 11.88
C TRP A 98 1.68 -1.09 11.91
N ALA A 99 2.99 -0.83 11.77
CA ALA A 99 4.04 -1.84 11.77
C ALA A 99 4.64 -2.13 13.15
N LYS A 100 3.98 -1.70 14.25
CA LYS A 100 4.41 -2.03 15.61
C LYS A 100 4.44 -3.55 15.82
N VAL A 101 5.45 -4.00 16.56
CA VAL A 101 5.70 -5.45 16.79
C VAL A 101 5.50 -5.89 18.24
N ASP A 102 5.12 -4.96 19.13
CA ASP A 102 4.92 -5.24 20.56
C ASP A 102 3.74 -4.40 21.12
N PRO A 103 2.50 -4.91 21.04
CA PRO A 103 2.08 -6.09 20.27
C PRO A 103 1.94 -5.80 18.77
N VAL A 104 1.96 -6.85 17.94
CA VAL A 104 1.45 -6.74 16.56
C VAL A 104 -0.07 -6.63 16.60
N ASP A 105 -0.64 -5.66 15.88
CA ASP A 105 -2.09 -5.55 15.74
C ASP A 105 -2.66 -6.77 14.98
N PRO A 106 -3.75 -7.42 15.45
CA PRO A 106 -4.32 -8.61 14.78
C PRO A 106 -4.78 -8.37 13.33
N GLY A 107 -5.18 -7.14 13.00
CA GLY A 107 -5.52 -6.75 11.63
C GLY A 107 -4.26 -6.71 10.75
N THR A 108 -3.19 -6.11 11.25
CA THR A 108 -1.87 -6.10 10.60
C THR A 108 -1.35 -7.53 10.37
N GLU A 109 -1.40 -8.39 11.39
CA GLU A 109 -1.00 -9.79 11.27
C GLU A 109 -1.76 -10.50 10.15
N ARG A 110 -3.08 -10.29 10.07
CA ARG A 110 -3.92 -10.88 9.02
C ARG A 110 -3.50 -10.40 7.64
N VAL A 111 -3.29 -9.10 7.46
CA VAL A 111 -2.84 -8.53 6.17
C VAL A 111 -1.52 -9.17 5.72
N ILE A 112 -0.56 -9.32 6.63
CA ILE A 112 0.72 -9.97 6.29
C ILE A 112 0.53 -11.45 5.94
N LYS A 113 -0.28 -12.18 6.72
CA LYS A 113 -0.55 -13.62 6.50
C LYS A 113 -1.35 -13.90 5.23
N ASP A 114 -2.20 -12.98 4.81
CA ASP A 114 -2.96 -13.06 3.56
C ASP A 114 -2.11 -12.75 2.31
N GLY A 115 -0.81 -12.52 2.50
CA GLY A 115 0.20 -12.37 1.47
C GLY A 115 0.68 -10.93 1.34
N ALA A 116 1.99 -10.75 1.51
CA ALA A 116 2.62 -9.45 1.49
C ALA A 116 3.99 -9.50 0.80
N LYS A 117 4.30 -8.44 0.04
CA LYS A 117 5.58 -8.23 -0.63
C LYS A 117 6.03 -6.80 -0.40
N ILE A 118 7.24 -6.63 0.16
CA ILE A 118 7.83 -5.31 0.35
C ILE A 118 8.18 -4.70 -1.02
N LEU A 119 7.64 -3.52 -1.31
CA LEU A 119 8.04 -2.69 -2.46
C LEU A 119 9.11 -1.67 -2.07
N LEU A 120 9.00 -1.14 -0.84
CA LEU A 120 9.92 -0.19 -0.23
C LEU A 120 9.96 -0.41 1.28
N ASP A 121 11.15 -0.37 1.89
CA ASP A 121 11.31 -0.32 3.34
C ASP A 121 12.60 0.44 3.67
N LYS A 122 12.51 1.76 3.80
CA LYS A 122 13.68 2.63 4.00
C LYS A 122 14.32 2.43 5.38
N ASN A 123 13.52 1.98 6.34
CA ASN A 123 13.87 2.02 7.77
C ASN A 123 13.93 0.60 8.38
N GLY A 124 13.59 -0.44 7.60
CA GLY A 124 13.58 -1.85 8.04
C GLY A 124 12.37 -2.23 8.91
N ILE A 125 11.32 -1.40 8.93
CA ILE A 125 10.16 -1.61 9.83
C ILE A 125 9.30 -2.80 9.37
N LEU A 126 9.18 -3.01 8.06
CA LEU A 126 8.40 -4.12 7.50
C LEU A 126 9.18 -5.42 7.59
N GLU A 127 10.49 -5.38 7.34
CA GLU A 127 11.37 -6.54 7.58
C GLU A 127 11.32 -6.98 9.05
N LEU A 128 11.34 -6.04 10.00
CA LEU A 128 11.21 -6.33 11.42
C LEU A 128 9.85 -6.96 11.75
N LEU A 129 8.76 -6.39 11.23
CA LEU A 129 7.39 -6.90 11.41
C LEU A 129 7.26 -8.34 10.91
N ILE A 130 7.65 -8.60 9.67
CA ILE A 130 7.57 -9.95 9.06
C ILE A 130 8.43 -10.94 9.84
N LYS A 131 9.63 -10.54 10.26
CA LYS A 131 10.50 -11.37 11.09
C LYS A 131 9.90 -11.68 12.45
N ASN A 132 9.16 -10.75 13.05
CA ASN A 132 8.48 -10.97 14.32
C ASN A 132 7.34 -12.00 14.14
N LEU A 133 6.50 -11.83 13.12
CA LEU A 133 5.39 -12.74 12.81
C LEU A 133 5.83 -14.18 12.48
N ASN A 134 7.01 -14.34 11.87
CA ASN A 134 7.56 -15.67 11.55
C ASN A 134 8.22 -16.38 12.75
N LYS A 135 8.39 -15.71 13.89
CA LYS A 135 8.95 -16.31 15.12
C LYS A 135 7.88 -16.92 16.03
N LEU A 136 6.60 -16.65 15.75
CA LEU A 136 5.44 -17.22 16.42
C LEU A 136 5.08 -18.59 15.81
#